data_AF-A0A1B9B0D0-F1
#
_entry.id   AF-A0A1B9B0D0-F1
#
_cell.length_a   1.000
_cell.length_b   1.000
_cell.length_c   1.000
_cell.angle_alpha   90.00
_cell.angle_beta   90.00
_cell.angle_gamma   90.00
#
_symmetry.space_group_name_H-M   'P 1'
#
loop_
_entity.id
_entity.type
_entity.pdbx_description
1 polymer ?
#
loop_
_entity_poly.entity_id
_entity_poly.type
_entity_poly.pdbx_seq_one_letter_code
_entity_poly.pdbx_strand_id
1 'polypeptide(L)'
;MVPGCSNDFYIAIGGNIVAQIEFVADEQEVSEQGSIIINHTLVANSYRGKGLGKALVNRVVLHARNENKYIKPVCPFAKMMLENKKEYQDVLM
;
A
#
# COMPACT_ATOMS: atom_id res chain seq x y z
N MET A 1 -0.24 9.84 21.70
CA MET A 1 0.74 10.16 20.64
C MET A 1 1.42 8.86 20.27
N VAL A 2 1.14 8.31 19.08
CA VAL A 2 1.87 7.16 18.55
C VAL A 2 3.10 7.70 17.81
N PRO A 3 4.32 7.35 18.23
CA PRO A 3 5.54 7.78 17.57
C PRO A 3 5.84 6.82 16.41
N GLY A 4 5.11 6.97 15.31
CA GLY A 4 5.33 6.16 14.10
C GLY A 4 5.04 7.03 12.89
N CYS A 5 6.00 7.15 11.99
CA CYS A 5 5.91 7.96 10.78
C CYS A 5 4.64 7.55 9.99
N SER A 6 3.58 8.37 10.02
CA SER A 6 2.43 8.19 9.15
C SER A 6 2.89 8.33 7.71
N ASN A 7 2.87 7.23 6.95
CA ASN A 7 3.26 7.24 5.55
C ASN A 7 2.00 7.00 4.71
N ASP A 8 1.61 8.02 3.94
CA ASP A 8 0.55 7.93 2.94
C ASP A 8 1.08 8.39 1.57
N PHE A 9 0.57 7.78 0.50
CA PHE A 9 0.87 8.21 -0.86
C PHE A 9 -0.42 8.59 -1.57
N TYR A 10 -0.38 9.69 -2.32
CA TYR A 10 -1.49 10.12 -3.15
C TYR A 10 -1.04 10.46 -4.57
N ILE A 11 -1.99 10.38 -5.50
CA ILE A 11 -1.83 10.77 -6.89
C ILE A 11 -2.85 11.87 -7.16
N ALA A 12 -2.37 13.03 -7.59
CA ALA A 12 -3.20 14.13 -8.06
C ALA A 12 -3.07 14.27 -9.58
N ILE A 13 -4.21 14.36 -10.27
CA ILE A 13 -4.26 14.62 -11.72
C ILE A 13 -5.10 15.88 -11.94
N GLY A 14 -4.52 16.89 -12.57
CA GLY A 14 -5.22 18.16 -12.84
C GLY A 14 -5.72 18.86 -11.57
N GLY A 15 -4.93 18.82 -10.49
CA GLY A 15 -5.27 19.45 -9.21
C GLY A 15 -6.26 18.69 -8.32
N ASN A 16 -6.74 17.52 -8.75
CA ASN A 16 -7.66 16.70 -7.95
C ASN A 16 -6.98 15.41 -7.49
N ILE A 17 -7.13 15.05 -6.22
CA ILE A 17 -6.64 13.76 -5.69
C ILE A 17 -7.53 12.67 -6.27
N VAL A 18 -6.93 11.83 -7.11
CA VAL A 18 -7.63 10.74 -7.80
C VAL A 18 -7.38 9.39 -7.15
N ALA A 19 -6.34 9.26 -6.34
CA ALA A 19 -6.07 8.06 -5.57
C ALA A 19 -5.22 8.38 -4.35
N GLN A 20 -5.45 7.68 -3.24
CA GLN A 20 -4.68 7.76 -2.01
C GLN A 20 -4.57 6.37 -1.38
N ILE A 21 -3.43 6.08 -0.77
CA ILE A 21 -3.17 4.84 -0.03
C ILE A 21 -2.57 5.21 1.31
N GLU A 22 -3.07 4.57 2.36
CA GLU A 22 -2.62 4.75 3.73
C GLU A 22 -2.03 3.43 4.22
N PHE A 23 -0.79 3.49 4.71
CA PHE A 23 -0.10 2.32 5.25
C PHE A 23 0.64 2.67 6.54
N VAL A 24 0.81 1.65 7.38
CA VAL A 24 1.50 1.77 8.66
C VAL A 24 2.51 0.65 8.77
N ALA A 25 3.65 0.91 9.40
CA ALA A 25 4.57 -0.16 9.75
C ALA A 25 4.01 -0.95 10.95
N ASP A 26 4.06 -2.27 10.86
CA ASP A 26 3.72 -3.20 11.95
C ASP A 26 4.88 -3.23 12.94
N GLU A 27 5.02 -2.16 13.72
CA GLU A 27 6.02 -2.05 14.79
C GLU A 27 5.78 -3.03 15.95
N GLN A 28 4.61 -3.64 16.00
CA GLN A 28 4.26 -4.70 16.95
C GLN A 28 4.80 -6.07 16.54
N GLU A 29 5.33 -6.20 15.32
CA GLU A 29 5.90 -7.45 14.86
C GLU A 29 7.25 -7.72 15.55
N VAL A 30 7.34 -8.85 16.26
CA VAL A 30 8.57 -9.29 16.96
C VAL A 30 9.60 -9.90 15.99
N SER A 31 9.25 -9.96 14.70
CA SER A 31 10.18 -10.38 13.64
C SER A 31 11.25 -9.33 13.44
N GLU A 32 12.50 -9.78 13.26
CA GLU A 32 13.61 -8.91 12.82
C GLU A 32 13.32 -8.22 11.48
N GLN A 33 12.43 -8.79 10.68
CA GLN A 33 11.96 -8.22 9.42
C GLN A 33 10.53 -7.73 9.65
N GLY A 34 10.34 -6.42 9.78
CA GLY A 34 9.02 -5.84 10.05
C GLY A 34 8.04 -5.98 8.88
N SER A 35 6.77 -5.67 9.13
CA SER A 35 5.71 -5.68 8.11
C SER A 35 5.11 -4.30 7.90
N ILE A 36 4.39 -4.11 6.80
CA ILE A 36 3.63 -2.92 6.46
C ILE A 36 2.18 -3.30 6.25
N ILE A 37 1.28 -2.65 6.97
CA ILE A 37 -0.15 -2.91 6.92
C ILE A 37 -0.81 -1.84 6.04
N ILE A 38 -1.53 -2.29 5.01
CA ILE A 38 -2.35 -1.39 4.18
C ILE A 38 -3.76 -1.36 4.77
N ASN A 39 -4.03 -0.30 5.52
CA ASN A 39 -5.27 -0.10 6.26
C ASN A 39 -6.40 0.35 5.33
N HIS A 40 -6.08 1.31 4.46
CA HIS A 40 -7.07 1.95 3.61
C HIS A 40 -6.49 2.31 2.24
N THR A 41 -7.30 2.17 1.20
CA THR A 41 -6.94 2.55 -0.17
C THR A 41 -8.15 3.13 -0.86
N LEU A 42 -8.04 4.39 -1.25
CA LEU A 42 -9.06 5.13 -1.97
C LEU A 42 -8.62 5.38 -3.39
N VAL A 43 -9.49 5.05 -4.33
CA VAL A 43 -9.29 5.36 -5.75
C VAL A 43 -10.59 5.93 -6.26
N ALA A 44 -10.52 7.11 -6.88
CA ALA A 44 -11.65 7.75 -7.52
C ALA A 44 -12.27 6.79 -8.54
N ASN A 45 -13.60 6.68 -8.53
CA ASN A 45 -14.31 5.69 -9.32
C ASN A 45 -14.03 5.84 -10.83
N SER A 46 -13.90 7.08 -11.31
CA SER A 46 -13.53 7.41 -12.70
C SER A 46 -12.15 6.90 -13.14
N TYR A 47 -11.31 6.51 -12.18
CA TYR A 47 -9.96 6.00 -12.40
C TYR A 47 -9.77 4.57 -11.88
N ARG A 48 -10.83 3.94 -11.32
CA ARG A 48 -10.83 2.50 -11.05
C ARG A 48 -10.69 1.74 -12.36
N GLY A 49 -9.87 0.70 -12.38
CA GLY A 49 -9.53 -0.05 -13.61
C GLY A 49 -8.48 0.62 -14.50
N LYS A 50 -8.08 1.87 -14.26
CA LYS A 50 -6.97 2.53 -15.00
C LYS A 50 -5.58 2.26 -14.42
N GLY A 51 -5.48 1.41 -13.40
CA GLY A 51 -4.20 1.06 -12.78
C GLY A 51 -3.64 2.11 -11.79
N LEU A 52 -4.41 3.12 -11.38
CA LEU A 52 -3.93 4.09 -10.36
C LEU A 52 -3.67 3.43 -9.01
N GLY A 53 -4.57 2.55 -8.57
CA GLY A 53 -4.35 1.75 -7.36
C GLY A 53 -3.07 0.91 -7.46
N LYS A 54 -2.77 0.39 -8.67
CA LYS A 54 -1.53 -0.33 -8.93
C LYS A 54 -0.31 0.57 -8.72
N ALA A 55 -0.32 1.79 -9.24
CA ALA A 55 0.80 2.73 -9.09
C ALA A 55 1.10 3.05 -7.61
N LEU A 56 0.05 3.26 -6.81
CA LEU A 56 0.16 3.48 -5.37
C LEU A 56 0.70 2.25 -4.64
N VAL A 57 0.08 1.09 -4.87
CA VAL A 57 0.52 -0.19 -4.27
C VAL A 57 1.97 -0.48 -4.65
N ASN A 58 2.36 -0.27 -5.90
CA ASN A 58 3.73 -0.46 -6.36
C ASN A 58 4.72 0.43 -5.59
N ARG A 59 4.32 1.66 -5.23
CA ARG A 59 5.17 2.55 -4.45
C ARG A 59 5.33 2.07 -3.00
N VAL A 60 4.26 1.55 -2.39
CA VAL A 60 4.31 0.91 -1.07
C VAL A 60 5.16 -0.37 -1.13
N VAL A 61 4.99 -1.21 -2.16
CA VAL A 61 5.79 -2.42 -2.43
C VAL A 61 7.26 -2.10 -2.56
N LEU A 62 7.62 -1.06 -3.32
CA LEU A 62 9.01 -0.66 -3.48
C LEU A 62 9.61 -0.19 -2.15
N HIS A 63 8.84 0.56 -1.37
CA HIS A 63 9.25 0.99 -0.03
C HIS A 63 9.45 -0.22 0.89
N ALA A 64 8.51 -1.17 0.89
CA ALA A 64 8.60 -2.41 1.64
C ALA A 64 9.85 -3.22 1.24
N ARG A 65 10.10 -3.40 -0.07
CA ARG A 65 11.30 -4.09 -0.58
C ARG A 65 12.59 -3.41 -0.16
N ASN A 66 12.65 -2.09 -0.27
CA ASN A 66 13.85 -1.33 0.13
C ASN A 66 14.15 -1.52 1.62
N GLU A 67 13.10 -1.57 2.43
CA GLU A 67 13.17 -1.78 3.87
C GLU A 67 13.26 -3.27 4.27
N ASN A 68 13.23 -4.20 3.31
CA ASN A 68 13.12 -5.65 3.54
C ASN A 68 11.93 -6.02 4.45
N LYS A 69 10.79 -5.37 4.22
CA LYS A 69 9.53 -5.55 4.94
C LYS A 69 8.48 -6.25 4.06
N TYR A 70 7.57 -6.96 4.71
CA TYR A 70 6.41 -7.58 4.05
C TYR A 70 5.21 -6.63 4.00
N ILE A 71 4.23 -6.93 3.16
CA ILE A 71 2.97 -6.18 3.05
C ILE A 71 1.80 -7.07 3.43
N LYS A 72 1.02 -6.61 4.41
CA LYS A 72 -0.24 -7.19 4.87
C LYS A 72 -1.42 -6.32 4.40
N PRO A 73 -2.15 -6.70 3.33
CA PRO A 73 -3.32 -5.97 2.90
C PRO A 73 -4.54 -6.30 3.77
N VAL A 74 -4.87 -5.44 4.72
CA VAL A 74 -6.08 -5.57 5.54
C VAL A 74 -7.31 -5.12 4.76
N CYS A 75 -7.16 -4.12 3.89
CA CYS A 75 -8.24 -3.68 3.03
C CYS A 75 -8.54 -4.73 1.93
N PRO A 76 -9.81 -5.15 1.74
CA PRO A 76 -10.17 -6.14 0.71
C PRO A 76 -9.86 -5.64 -0.71
N PHE A 77 -9.90 -4.33 -0.95
CA PHE A 77 -9.53 -3.73 -2.24
C PHE A 77 -8.04 -3.92 -2.54
N ALA A 78 -7.18 -3.65 -1.56
CA ALA A 78 -5.73 -3.84 -1.69
C ALA A 78 -5.42 -5.32 -1.91
N LYS A 79 -6.05 -6.21 -1.13
CA LYS A 79 -5.90 -7.66 -1.25
C LYS A 79 -6.25 -8.13 -2.67
N MET A 80 -7.42 -7.76 -3.19
CA MET A 80 -7.83 -8.13 -4.55
C MET A 80 -6.84 -7.61 -5.60
N MET A 81 -6.32 -6.38 -5.46
CA MET A 81 -5.34 -5.81 -6.38
C MET A 81 -3.98 -6.54 -6.34
N LEU A 82 -3.52 -6.89 -5.14
CA LEU A 82 -2.27 -7.62 -4.90
C LEU A 82 -2.37 -9.06 -5.41
N GLU A 83 -3.47 -9.77 -5.09
CA GLU A 83 -3.72 -11.14 -5.53
C GLU A 83 -3.86 -11.25 -7.06
N ASN A 84 -4.43 -10.24 -7.72
CA ASN A 84 -4.52 -10.19 -9.19
C ASN A 84 -3.16 -10.03 -9.89
N LYS A 85 -2.10 -9.68 -9.15
CA LYS A 85 -0.80 -9.29 -9.69
C LYS A 85 0.30 -10.11 -9.04
N LYS A 86 0.74 -11.17 -9.74
CA LYS A 86 1.83 -12.06 -9.30
C LYS A 86 3.13 -11.32 -8.94
N GLU A 87 3.39 -10.15 -9.54
CA GLU A 87 4.55 -9.31 -9.25
C GLU A 87 4.63 -8.86 -7.77
N TYR A 88 3.51 -8.85 -7.04
CA TYR A 88 3.45 -8.44 -5.63
C TYR A 88 3.41 -9.60 -4.66
N GLN A 89 3.28 -10.84 -5.15
CA GLN A 89 3.24 -12.03 -4.30
C GLN A 89 4.55 -12.29 -3.55
N ASP A 90 5.65 -11.72 -4.03
CA ASP A 90 6.98 -11.80 -3.41
C ASP A 90 7.07 -11.01 -2.09
N VAL A 91 6.29 -9.93 -1.95
CA VAL A 91 6.25 -9.12 -0.71
C VAL A 91 4.98 -9.33 0.08
N LEU A 92 4.06 -10.16 -0.41
CA LEU A 92 2.78 -10.44 0.24
C LEU A 92 2.99 -11.50 1.32
N MET A 93 2.55 -11.19 2.55
CA MET A 93 2.52 -12.13 3.68
C MET A 93 1.09 -12.59 3.98
#